data_AF-A0A1B3LQX5-F1
#
_entry.id   AF-A0A1B3LQX5-F1
#
_cell.length_a   1.000
_cell.length_b   1.000
_cell.length_c   1.000
_cell.angle_alpha   90.00
_cell.angle_beta   90.00
_cell.angle_gamma   90.00
#
_symmetry.space_group_name_H-M   'P 1'
#
loop_
_entity.id
_entity.type
_entity.pdbx_description
1 polymer ?
#
loop_
_entity_poly.entity_id
_entity_poly.type
_entity_poly.pdbx_seq_one_letter_code
_entity_poly.pdbx_strand_id
1 'polypeptide(L)'
;MGNATEFTFGVDVMIGLDVSPATSEPPRILWHASARTLDSYAPPEYIPEMFTVVETALFQKQWPMYWTEDERGEFASFLSANPDSGSVVPASGGIRKIRWKRQGTGKSGGVRVIYFTRNEAEELVLLTLYAKSKTDNLTGAVLKEIRHALES
;
A
#
# COMPACT_ATOMS: atom_id res chain seq x y z
N MET A 1 -25.38 63.59 8.00
CA MET A 1 -24.39 64.68 7.83
C MET A 1 -23.09 64.06 7.38
N GLY A 2 -22.63 64.42 6.17
CA GLY A 2 -21.34 64.11 5.52
C GLY A 2 -21.17 62.68 5.01
N ASN A 3 -21.14 62.37 3.69
CA ASN A 3 -20.11 62.64 2.64
C ASN A 3 -18.71 62.08 2.99
N ALA A 4 -17.92 61.46 2.12
CA ALA A 4 -17.85 61.48 0.67
C ALA A 4 -17.16 60.21 0.12
N THR A 5 -17.39 60.00 -1.17
CA THR A 5 -16.70 59.18 -2.16
C THR A 5 -15.17 59.27 -2.10
N GLU A 6 -14.46 58.15 -2.33
CA GLU A 6 -13.25 58.16 -3.18
C GLU A 6 -12.92 56.75 -3.71
N PHE A 7 -12.89 56.66 -5.04
CA PHE A 7 -12.35 55.58 -5.85
C PHE A 7 -10.88 55.91 -6.12
N THR A 8 -9.96 54.97 -5.90
CA THR A 8 -8.65 54.98 -6.57
C THR A 8 -8.27 53.56 -6.98
N PHE A 9 -8.22 53.34 -8.29
CA PHE A 9 -7.56 52.22 -8.94
C PHE A 9 -6.05 52.26 -8.67
N GLY A 10 -5.47 51.12 -8.30
CA GLY A 10 -4.02 50.95 -8.20
C GLY A 10 -3.66 49.52 -8.58
N VAL A 11 -3.36 49.32 -9.86
CA VAL A 11 -2.64 48.15 -10.37
C VAL A 11 -1.16 48.33 -10.00
N ASP A 12 -0.61 47.42 -9.22
CA ASP A 12 0.84 47.19 -9.23
C ASP A 12 1.11 45.70 -8.94
N VAL A 13 1.40 44.97 -10.02
CA VAL A 13 1.92 43.60 -9.98
C VAL A 13 3.43 43.73 -9.79
N MET A 14 3.88 43.61 -8.55
CA MET A 14 5.30 43.38 -8.26
C MET A 14 5.57 41.88 -8.28
N ILE A 15 6.17 41.42 -9.37
CA ILE A 15 6.72 40.07 -9.53
C ILE A 15 7.97 39.99 -8.65
N GLY A 16 7.83 39.43 -7.45
CA GLY A 16 8.93 38.99 -6.61
C GLY A 16 9.03 37.47 -6.62
N LEU A 17 9.73 36.91 -7.59
CA LEU A 17 10.18 35.51 -7.53
C LEU A 17 11.35 35.42 -6.55
N ASP A 18 11.07 35.13 -5.28
CA ASP A 18 12.07 34.56 -4.38
C ASP A 18 12.01 33.04 -4.53
N VAL A 19 12.87 32.50 -5.38
CA VAL A 19 13.12 31.06 -5.51
C VAL A 19 14.16 30.66 -4.47
N SER A 20 13.71 30.39 -3.25
CA SER A 20 14.48 29.64 -2.26
C SER A 20 14.20 28.14 -2.43
N PRO A 21 15.19 27.29 -2.76
CA PRO A 21 14.97 25.86 -2.92
C PRO A 21 15.03 25.13 -1.58
N ALA A 22 14.25 24.05 -1.49
CA ALA A 22 14.17 23.06 -0.42
C ALA A 22 13.12 23.31 0.68
N THR A 23 11.88 22.90 0.40
CA THR A 23 11.04 22.16 1.37
C THR A 23 10.05 21.29 0.58
N SER A 24 10.30 19.98 0.50
CA SER A 24 9.40 19.02 -0.13
C SER A 24 8.32 18.54 0.86
N GLU A 25 7.53 19.48 1.38
CA GLU A 25 6.28 19.14 2.05
C GLU A 25 5.11 19.72 1.26
N PRO A 26 4.15 18.90 0.80
CA PRO A 26 2.93 19.44 0.22
C PRO A 26 2.11 20.17 1.29
N PRO A 27 1.45 21.30 0.97
CA PRO A 27 0.71 22.08 1.96
C PRO A 27 -0.44 21.28 2.58
N ARG A 28 -0.45 21.21 3.92
CA ARG A 28 -1.57 20.66 4.70
C ARG A 28 -2.77 21.60 4.63
N ILE A 29 -3.73 21.29 3.76
CA ILE A 29 -5.07 21.88 3.79
C ILE A 29 -5.97 20.97 4.64
N LEU A 30 -6.64 21.56 5.63
CA LEU A 30 -7.60 20.91 6.53
C LEU A 30 -8.82 20.42 5.72
N TRP A 31 -8.96 19.09 5.57
CA TRP A 31 -10.08 18.48 4.85
C TRP A 31 -11.29 18.27 5.77
N HIS A 32 -12.31 19.13 5.64
CA HIS A 32 -13.70 18.67 5.71
C HIS A 32 -14.18 18.54 4.26
N ALA A 33 -14.05 17.36 3.65
CA ALA A 33 -14.69 17.11 2.35
C ALA A 33 -15.07 15.64 2.17
N SER A 34 -16.32 15.47 1.77
CA SER A 34 -17.04 14.23 1.51
C SER A 34 -16.37 13.37 0.43
N ALA A 35 -16.36 12.06 0.66
CA ALA A 35 -15.77 11.05 -0.22
C ALA A 35 -16.55 10.90 -1.54
N ARG A 36 -16.25 11.70 -2.56
CA ARG A 36 -16.69 11.38 -3.93
C ARG A 36 -15.90 11.92 -5.12
N THR A 37 -14.75 12.58 -4.94
CA THR A 37 -14.01 13.10 -6.10
C THR A 37 -12.50 13.19 -5.83
N LEU A 38 -11.82 12.05 -5.79
CA LEU A 38 -10.36 11.95 -5.84
C LEU A 38 -9.97 10.84 -6.82
N ASP A 39 -10.26 11.01 -8.11
CA ASP A 39 -9.87 10.01 -9.12
C ASP A 39 -9.50 10.61 -10.50
N SER A 40 -8.95 11.83 -10.54
CA SER A 40 -8.64 12.44 -11.85
C SER A 40 -7.44 13.39 -11.85
N TYR A 41 -6.44 13.12 -11.01
CA TYR A 41 -5.12 13.75 -11.14
C TYR A 41 -4.01 12.72 -10.94
N ALA A 42 -4.16 11.54 -11.58
CA ALA A 42 -3.03 10.67 -11.83
C ALA A 42 -2.25 11.29 -13.00
N PRO A 43 -1.04 11.83 -12.79
CA PRO A 43 -0.25 12.39 -13.88
C PRO A 43 0.05 11.31 -14.93
N PRO A 44 0.20 11.67 -16.22
CA PRO A 44 0.21 10.74 -17.36
C PRO A 44 1.35 9.71 -17.41
N GLU A 45 2.15 9.58 -16.35
CA GLU A 45 3.29 8.66 -16.24
C GLU A 45 3.32 7.86 -14.91
N TYR A 46 2.24 7.88 -14.11
CA TYR A 46 2.18 7.04 -12.90
C TYR A 46 2.00 5.56 -13.28
N ILE A 47 3.10 4.88 -13.55
CA ILE A 47 3.14 3.42 -13.60
C ILE A 47 3.03 2.97 -12.14
N PRO A 48 1.94 2.31 -11.72
CA PRO A 48 1.90 1.74 -10.38
C PRO A 48 3.09 0.80 -10.27
N GLU A 49 3.93 0.99 -9.25
CA GLU A 49 5.09 0.13 -9.01
C GLU A 49 4.59 -1.32 -8.89
N MET A 50 4.84 -2.11 -9.93
CA MET A 50 4.44 -3.50 -10.02
C MET A 50 5.57 -4.34 -9.44
N PHE A 51 5.31 -4.99 -8.32
CA PHE A 51 6.32 -5.83 -7.67
C PHE A 51 6.37 -7.22 -8.29
N THR A 52 7.57 -7.75 -8.48
CA THR A 52 7.77 -9.15 -8.86
C THR A 52 7.45 -10.04 -7.67
N VAL A 53 6.48 -10.95 -7.83
CA VAL A 53 6.09 -11.87 -6.75
C VAL A 53 7.07 -13.03 -6.67
N VAL A 54 7.71 -13.15 -5.51
CA VAL A 54 8.62 -14.24 -5.16
C VAL A 54 7.97 -15.12 -4.11
N GLU A 55 7.85 -16.42 -4.38
CA GLU A 55 7.27 -17.37 -3.45
C GLU A 55 8.35 -18.15 -2.70
N THR A 56 8.24 -18.21 -1.37
CA THR A 56 9.09 -19.10 -0.59
C THR A 56 8.66 -20.56 -0.77
N ALA A 57 9.59 -21.50 -0.55
CA ALA A 57 9.30 -22.93 -0.58
C ALA A 57 8.20 -23.35 0.41
N LEU A 58 8.07 -22.65 1.54
CA LEU A 58 7.01 -22.90 2.51
C LEU A 58 5.64 -22.50 1.93
N PHE A 59 5.55 -21.30 1.34
CA PHE A 59 4.34 -20.84 0.67
C PHE A 59 3.92 -21.77 -0.47
N GLN A 60 4.87 -22.18 -1.33
CA GLN A 60 4.65 -23.12 -2.43
C GLN A 60 4.07 -24.45 -1.99
N LYS A 61 4.50 -24.97 -0.83
CA LYS A 61 3.97 -26.21 -0.26
C LYS A 61 2.57 -26.05 0.33
N GLN A 62 2.22 -24.85 0.81
CA GLN A 62 0.99 -24.60 1.55
C GLN A 62 -0.18 -24.19 0.66
N TRP A 63 0.05 -23.34 -0.35
CA TRP A 63 -1.04 -22.80 -1.17
C TRP A 63 -1.92 -23.86 -1.86
N PRO A 64 -1.42 -25.04 -2.31
CA PRO A 64 -2.26 -26.03 -2.97
C PRO A 64 -3.32 -26.64 -2.04
N MET A 65 -3.18 -26.48 -0.72
CA MET A 65 -4.16 -26.94 0.26
C MET A 65 -5.39 -26.02 0.34
N TYR A 66 -5.30 -24.81 -0.22
CA TYR A 66 -6.33 -23.77 -0.07
C TYR A 66 -6.81 -23.18 -1.40
N TRP A 67 -5.95 -23.15 -2.41
CA TRP A 67 -6.21 -22.52 -3.70
C TRP A 67 -5.94 -23.46 -4.88
N THR A 68 -6.64 -23.21 -5.98
CA THR A 68 -6.21 -23.66 -7.30
C THR A 68 -5.09 -22.76 -7.84
N GLU A 69 -4.45 -23.18 -8.93
CA GLU A 69 -3.45 -22.38 -9.64
C GLU A 69 -4.01 -21.01 -10.08
N ASP A 70 -5.24 -20.99 -10.59
CA ASP A 70 -5.91 -19.75 -11.00
C ASP A 70 -6.14 -18.80 -9.83
N GLU A 71 -6.57 -19.34 -8.67
CA GLU A 71 -6.79 -18.54 -7.46
C GLU A 71 -5.48 -17.98 -6.89
N ARG A 72 -4.39 -18.76 -6.96
CA ARG A 72 -3.03 -18.30 -6.64
C ARG A 72 -2.60 -17.19 -7.59
N GLY A 73 -2.84 -17.34 -8.90
CA GLY A 73 -2.53 -16.36 -9.93
C GLY A 73 -3.29 -15.04 -9.73
N GLU A 74 -4.59 -15.10 -9.45
CA GLU A 74 -5.42 -13.93 -9.12
C GLU A 74 -4.87 -13.20 -7.89
N PHE A 75 -4.51 -13.93 -6.83
CA PHE A 75 -3.93 -13.35 -5.64
C PHE A 75 -2.58 -12.69 -5.93
N ALA A 76 -1.67 -13.37 -6.64
CA ALA A 76 -0.35 -12.86 -6.98
C ALA A 76 -0.45 -11.59 -7.85
N SER A 77 -1.32 -11.60 -8.86
CA SER A 77 -1.55 -10.44 -9.74
C SER A 77 -2.17 -9.26 -9.00
N PHE A 78 -3.05 -9.51 -8.04
CA PHE A 78 -3.61 -8.44 -7.21
C PHE A 78 -2.52 -7.81 -6.35
N LEU A 79 -1.70 -8.65 -5.71
CA LEU A 79 -0.74 -8.17 -4.72
C LEU A 79 0.50 -7.54 -5.35
N SER A 80 0.92 -7.97 -6.54
CA SER A 80 1.98 -7.29 -7.31
C SER A 80 1.63 -5.83 -7.60
N ALA A 81 0.37 -5.54 -7.93
CA ALA A 81 -0.12 -4.20 -8.20
C ALA A 81 -0.48 -3.39 -6.94
N ASN A 82 -0.70 -4.08 -5.81
CA ASN A 82 -1.15 -3.45 -4.57
C ASN A 82 -0.33 -3.93 -3.37
N PRO A 83 1.01 -3.68 -3.36
CA PRO A 83 1.93 -4.18 -2.33
C PRO A 83 1.57 -3.70 -0.92
N ASP A 84 0.88 -2.56 -0.79
CA ASP A 84 0.49 -1.97 0.50
C ASP A 84 -0.86 -2.46 1.06
N SER A 85 -1.55 -3.36 0.36
CA SER A 85 -2.88 -3.87 0.76
C SER A 85 -2.90 -4.60 2.11
N GLY A 86 -1.77 -5.12 2.55
CA GLY A 86 -1.62 -5.82 3.82
C GLY A 86 -1.33 -4.86 4.97
N SER A 87 -1.95 -5.12 6.13
CA SER A 87 -1.67 -4.40 7.37
C SER A 87 -0.28 -4.77 7.88
N VAL A 88 0.54 -3.79 8.21
CA VAL A 88 1.85 -4.01 8.84
C VAL A 88 1.67 -4.70 10.19
N VAL A 89 2.45 -5.75 10.44
CA VAL A 89 2.51 -6.43 11.74
C VAL A 89 3.50 -5.66 12.62
N PRO A 90 3.09 -5.12 13.79
CA PRO A 90 3.99 -4.37 14.66
C PRO A 90 5.21 -5.19 15.09
N ALA A 91 6.35 -4.52 15.29
CA ALA A 91 7.62 -5.12 15.71
C ALA A 91 8.18 -6.24 14.81
N SER A 92 7.64 -6.42 13.60
CA SER A 92 8.08 -7.45 12.66
C SER A 92 9.17 -7.01 11.68
N GLY A 93 9.52 -5.72 11.69
CA GLY A 93 10.46 -5.14 10.74
C GLY A 93 9.91 -5.05 9.32
N GLY A 94 8.64 -4.68 9.14
CA GLY A 94 8.07 -4.40 7.81
C GLY A 94 7.28 -5.55 7.17
N ILE A 95 7.01 -6.62 7.91
CA ILE A 95 6.14 -7.71 7.43
C ILE A 95 4.68 -7.26 7.46
N ARG A 96 3.96 -7.62 6.40
CA ARG A 96 2.56 -7.30 6.17
C ARG A 96 1.70 -8.56 6.20
N LYS A 97 0.43 -8.35 6.57
CA LYS A 97 -0.59 -9.39 6.64
C LYS A 97 -1.82 -8.95 5.85
N ILE A 98 -2.13 -9.71 4.79
CA ILE A 98 -3.36 -9.50 4.01
C ILE A 98 -4.38 -10.59 4.32
N ARG A 99 -5.64 -10.19 4.45
CA ARG A 99 -6.79 -11.10 4.54
C ARG A 99 -7.33 -11.25 3.12
N TRP A 100 -7.13 -12.40 2.50
CA TRP A 100 -7.60 -12.65 1.15
C TRP A 100 -8.87 -13.48 1.19
N LYS A 101 -9.92 -13.01 0.53
CA LYS A 101 -11.14 -13.77 0.31
C LYS A 101 -11.72 -13.48 -1.07
N ARG A 102 -11.89 -14.52 -1.88
CA ARG A 102 -12.59 -14.42 -3.17
C ARG A 102 -14.11 -14.41 -2.95
N GLN A 103 -14.83 -13.62 -3.73
CA GLN A 103 -16.30 -13.68 -3.76
C GLN A 103 -16.74 -14.90 -4.56
N GLY A 104 -17.59 -15.76 -3.99
CA GLY A 104 -18.26 -16.85 -4.71
C GLY A 104 -17.79 -18.28 -4.41
N THR A 105 -16.66 -18.49 -3.74
CA THR A 105 -16.15 -19.85 -3.42
C THR A 105 -16.55 -20.28 -2.01
N GLY A 106 -16.98 -21.53 -1.85
CA GLY A 106 -17.44 -22.15 -0.58
C GLY A 106 -16.37 -22.26 0.52
N LYS A 107 -16.39 -23.33 1.33
CA LYS A 107 -15.60 -23.51 2.58
C LYS A 107 -14.08 -23.21 2.51
N SER A 108 -13.46 -23.06 1.33
CA SER A 108 -12.05 -22.70 1.12
C SER A 108 -11.74 -21.19 1.12
N GLY A 109 -12.74 -20.31 1.05
CA GLY A 109 -12.55 -19.00 0.44
C GLY A 109 -11.68 -17.96 1.16
N GLY A 110 -11.24 -18.14 2.42
CA GLY A 110 -10.59 -17.09 3.20
C GLY A 110 -9.29 -17.49 3.91
N VAL A 111 -8.16 -16.93 3.46
CA VAL A 111 -6.82 -17.16 4.06
C VAL A 111 -6.18 -15.86 4.53
N ARG A 112 -5.20 -15.98 5.41
CA ARG A 112 -4.29 -14.89 5.76
C ARG A 112 -2.94 -15.19 5.16
N VAL A 113 -2.41 -14.23 4.42
CA VAL A 113 -1.09 -14.33 3.80
C VAL A 113 -0.16 -13.36 4.49
N ILE A 114 1.03 -13.84 4.82
CA ILE A 114 2.11 -13.06 5.40
C ILE A 114 3.16 -12.85 4.31
N TYR A 115 3.58 -11.60 4.12
CA TYR A 115 4.52 -11.21 3.07
C TYR A 115 5.31 -9.98 3.48
N PHE A 116 6.37 -9.66 2.75
CA PHE A 116 7.09 -8.39 2.87
C PHE A 116 7.55 -7.91 1.49
N THR A 117 7.89 -6.63 1.38
CA THR A 117 8.43 -6.04 0.16
C THR A 117 9.91 -5.72 0.34
N ARG A 118 10.68 -5.92 -0.75
CA ARG A 118 12.05 -5.46 -0.90
C ARG A 118 12.03 -4.33 -1.93
N ASN A 119 11.85 -3.11 -1.44
CA ASN A 119 11.64 -1.95 -2.32
C ASN A 119 12.82 -1.71 -3.27
N GLU A 120 14.05 -1.92 -2.81
CA GLU A 120 15.27 -1.77 -3.65
C GLU A 120 15.33 -2.76 -4.82
N ALA A 121 14.68 -3.92 -4.68
CA ALA A 121 14.65 -4.98 -5.68
C ALA A 121 13.30 -5.08 -6.40
N GLU A 122 12.32 -4.24 -6.04
CA GLU A 122 10.93 -4.32 -6.53
C GLU A 122 10.32 -5.73 -6.35
N GLU A 123 10.70 -6.45 -5.29
CA GLU A 123 10.23 -7.82 -5.02
C GLU A 123 9.20 -7.85 -3.90
N LEU A 124 8.14 -8.63 -4.10
CA LEU A 124 7.17 -8.97 -3.08
C LEU A 124 7.34 -10.44 -2.71
N VAL A 125 7.79 -10.69 -1.48
CA VAL A 125 8.13 -12.04 -1.02
C VAL A 125 6.98 -12.62 -0.20
N LEU A 126 6.37 -13.69 -0.71
CA LEU A 126 5.30 -14.45 -0.06
C LEU A 126 5.89 -15.49 0.90
N LEU A 127 5.76 -15.23 2.21
CA LEU A 127 6.37 -16.03 3.27
C LEU A 127 5.56 -17.29 3.61
N THR A 128 4.28 -17.13 3.89
CA THR A 128 3.41 -18.24 4.33
C THR A 128 1.95 -17.84 4.26
N LEU A 129 1.05 -18.83 4.26
CA LEU A 129 -0.38 -18.59 4.35
C LEU A 129 -1.08 -19.63 5.23
N TYR A 130 -2.17 -19.21 5.87
CA TYR A 130 -2.97 -20.09 6.73
C TYR A 130 -4.47 -19.74 6.68
N ALA A 131 -5.32 -20.76 6.81
CA ALA A 131 -6.77 -20.57 6.86
C ALA A 131 -7.22 -19.84 8.13
N LYS A 132 -8.38 -19.18 8.04
CA LYS A 132 -9.02 -18.47 9.15
C LYS A 132 -9.14 -19.32 10.44
N SER A 133 -9.37 -20.63 10.32
CA SER A 133 -9.57 -21.58 11.42
C SER A 133 -8.29 -21.98 12.15
N LYS A 134 -7.13 -21.85 11.51
CA LYS A 134 -5.84 -22.02 12.16
C LYS A 134 -5.45 -20.68 12.77
N THR A 135 -5.72 -20.53 14.05
CA THR A 135 -5.38 -19.30 14.79
C THR A 135 -3.91 -19.37 15.22
N ASP A 136 -3.00 -19.47 14.24
CA ASP A 136 -1.57 -19.26 14.50
C ASP A 136 -1.31 -17.76 14.46
N ASN A 137 -1.36 -17.14 15.63
CA ASN A 137 -0.98 -15.75 15.78
C ASN A 137 0.55 -15.69 15.80
N LEU A 138 1.17 -15.73 14.61
CA LEU A 138 2.62 -15.51 14.48
C LEU A 138 2.94 -14.12 15.03
N THR A 139 3.77 -14.07 16.07
CA THR A 139 4.15 -12.82 16.72
C THR A 139 5.11 -12.03 15.82
N GLY A 140 5.14 -10.71 16.00
CA GLY A 140 6.05 -9.85 15.23
C GLY A 140 7.52 -10.26 15.39
N ALA A 141 7.93 -10.66 16.59
CA ALA A 141 9.30 -11.12 16.86
C ALA A 141 9.69 -12.35 16.03
N VAL A 142 8.85 -13.39 16.02
CA VAL A 142 9.09 -14.61 15.23
C VAL A 142 9.14 -14.29 13.73
N LEU A 143 8.22 -13.43 13.26
CA LEU A 143 8.20 -13.00 11.87
C LEU A 143 9.49 -12.25 11.49
N LYS A 144 10.01 -11.39 12.38
CA LYS A 144 11.27 -10.68 12.17
C LYS A 144 12.46 -11.64 12.05
N GLU A 145 12.53 -12.66 12.89
CA GLU A 145 13.57 -13.69 12.83
C GLU A 145 13.51 -14.48 11.52
N ILE A 146 12.30 -14.86 11.08
CA ILE A 146 12.09 -15.54 9.79
C ILE A 146 12.58 -14.67 8.63
N ARG A 147 12.25 -13.38 8.63
CA ARG A 147 12.74 -12.45 7.59
C ARG A 147 14.26 -12.36 7.60
N HIS A 148 14.88 -12.19 8.77
CA HIS A 148 16.34 -12.09 8.88
C HIS A 148 17.04 -13.35 8.34
N ALA A 149 16.49 -14.54 8.60
CA ALA A 149 17.03 -15.80 8.06
C ALA A 149 16.87 -15.96 6.54
N LEU A 150 16.00 -15.18 5.90
CA LEU A 150 15.80 -15.18 4.43
C LEU A 150 16.59 -14.09 3.72
N GLU A 151 17.09 -13.10 4.45
CA GLU A 151 17.93 -12.00 3.94
C GLU A 151 19.42 -12.19 4.24
N SER A 152 19.79 -13.18 5.07
CA SER A 152 21.17 -13.59 5.36
C SER A 152 21.74 -14.57 4.35
#